data_AF-A0A100XYM5-F1
#
_entry.id   AF-A0A100XYM5-F1
#
_cell.length_a   1.000
_cell.length_b   1.000
_cell.length_c   1.000
_cell.angle_alpha   90.00
_cell.angle_beta   90.00
_cell.angle_gamma   90.00
#
_symmetry.space_group_name_H-M   'P 1'
#
loop_
_entity.id
_entity.type
_entity.pdbx_description
1 polymer ?
#
loop_
_entity_poly.entity_id
_entity_poly.type
_entity_poly.pdbx_seq_one_letter_code
_entity_poly.pdbx_strand_id
1 'polypeptide(L)'
;MKAQDFRELATRLDNFNPGLYAEAKIRTQISRYYYYIFLHLRDEIILKYDKRQKTKEKLTKGSVHSALGTYLAKIVITLKTLKVEDYIIRDLTDLITNLDQLKKDRTDSDYQLDLPISTKRLENAEKRVAKIERYIPLLDKAINNLSEKGKLPPV
;
A
#
# COMPACT_ATOMS: atom_id res chain seq x y z
N MET A 1 5.64 10.66 16.65
CA MET A 1 6.59 9.82 17.42
C MET A 1 7.85 10.64 17.66
N LYS A 2 8.45 10.55 18.85
CA LYS A 2 9.68 11.29 19.20
C LYS A 2 10.90 10.45 18.79
N ALA A 3 12.06 11.09 18.62
CA ALA A 3 13.30 10.40 18.25
C ALA A 3 13.70 9.30 19.26
N GLN A 4 13.33 9.48 20.54
CA GLN A 4 13.58 8.51 21.61
C GLN A 4 12.91 7.15 21.35
N ASP A 5 11.69 7.16 20.79
CA ASP A 5 10.90 5.95 20.54
C ASP A 5 11.54 5.10 19.42
N PHE A 6 12.15 5.75 18.42
CA PHE A 6 12.93 5.07 17.37
C PHE A 6 14.21 4.44 17.92
N ARG A 7 14.89 5.12 18.86
CA ARG A 7 16.04 4.55 19.56
C ARG A 7 15.62 3.35 20.40
N GLU A 8 14.48 3.43 21.10
CA GLU A 8 13.97 2.32 21.90
C GLU A 8 13.69 1.09 21.03
N LEU A 9 13.00 1.27 19.90
CA LEU A 9 12.80 0.23 18.88
C LEU A 9 14.11 -0.41 18.44
N ALA A 10 15.11 0.40 18.11
CA ALA A 10 16.43 -0.09 17.69
C ALA A 10 17.14 -0.85 18.82
N THR A 11 17.08 -0.36 20.05
CA THR A 11 17.74 -1.00 21.21
C THR A 11 17.03 -2.25 21.72
N ARG A 12 15.72 -2.41 21.49
CA ARG A 12 15.01 -3.68 21.74
C ARG A 12 15.53 -4.82 20.86
N LEU A 13 16.22 -4.50 19.75
CA LEU A 13 16.89 -5.49 18.90
C LEU A 13 18.18 -6.05 19.53
N ASP A 14 18.84 -5.27 20.40
CA ASP A 14 20.15 -5.63 20.97
C ASP A 14 20.07 -6.48 22.25
N ASN A 15 18.89 -6.62 22.87
CA ASN A 15 18.70 -7.46 24.05
C ASN A 15 18.24 -8.87 23.63
N PHE A 16 19.19 -9.81 23.56
CA PHE A 16 19.10 -11.20 23.12
C PHE A 16 18.02 -12.05 23.83
N ASN A 17 16.75 -11.81 23.52
CA ASN A 17 15.67 -12.79 23.66
C ASN A 17 15.32 -13.30 22.24
N PRO A 18 15.49 -14.60 21.93
CA PRO A 18 15.19 -15.16 20.62
C PRO A 18 13.78 -14.83 20.09
N GLY A 19 12.80 -14.67 20.99
CA GLY A 19 11.44 -14.27 20.63
C GLY A 19 11.32 -12.83 20.15
N LEU A 20 12.08 -11.89 20.75
CA LEU A 20 12.09 -10.48 20.34
C LEU A 20 12.76 -10.28 18.98
N TYR A 21 13.79 -11.09 18.67
CA TYR A 21 14.43 -11.09 17.36
C TYR A 21 13.51 -11.61 16.25
N ALA A 22 12.72 -12.65 16.54
CA ALA A 22 11.72 -13.17 15.61
C ALA A 22 10.61 -12.14 15.33
N GLU A 23 10.08 -11.49 16.37
CA GLU A 23 9.07 -10.44 16.21
C GLU A 23 9.62 -9.23 15.43
N ALA A 24 10.84 -8.78 15.72
CA ALA A 24 11.48 -7.69 15.00
C ALA A 24 11.64 -7.97 13.50
N LYS A 25 12.02 -9.20 13.15
CA LYS A 25 12.07 -9.66 11.75
C LYS A 25 10.70 -9.61 11.09
N ILE A 26 9.68 -10.13 11.77
CA ILE A 26 8.28 -10.13 11.31
C ILE A 26 7.80 -8.71 11.05
N ARG A 27 7.99 -7.79 12.01
CA ARG A 27 7.65 -6.36 11.87
C ARG A 27 8.33 -5.76 10.64
N THR A 28 9.64 -5.99 10.51
CA THR A 28 10.42 -5.48 9.37
C THR A 28 9.89 -6.02 8.05
N GLN A 29 9.60 -7.31 7.95
CA GLN A 29 9.06 -7.93 6.73
C GLN A 29 7.71 -7.33 6.34
N ILE A 30 6.78 -7.18 7.28
CA ILE A 30 5.47 -6.54 7.02
C ILE A 30 5.65 -5.13 6.48
N SER A 31 6.54 -4.34 7.09
CA SER A 31 6.83 -2.99 6.61
C SER A 31 7.41 -3.00 5.20
N ARG A 32 8.32 -3.92 4.89
CA ARG A 32 8.89 -4.06 3.54
C ARG A 32 7.86 -4.50 2.50
N TYR A 33 6.96 -5.41 2.83
CA TYR A 33 5.84 -5.79 1.96
C TYR A 33 4.96 -4.59 1.61
N TYR A 34 4.61 -3.77 2.60
CA TYR A 34 3.86 -2.55 2.33
C TYR A 34 4.61 -1.59 1.40
N TYR A 35 5.89 -1.30 1.67
CA TYR A 35 6.67 -0.36 0.85
C TYR A 35 6.86 -0.88 -0.58
N TYR A 36 7.10 -2.18 -0.75
CA TYR A 36 7.16 -2.82 -2.07
C TYR A 36 5.88 -2.57 -2.87
N ILE A 37 4.71 -2.95 -2.32
CA ILE A 37 3.42 -2.74 -2.98
C ILE A 37 3.16 -1.25 -3.26
N PHE A 38 3.44 -0.39 -2.28
CA PHE A 38 3.22 1.04 -2.40
C PHE A 38 4.06 1.65 -3.55
N LEU A 39 5.35 1.33 -3.61
CA LEU A 39 6.26 1.83 -4.65
C LEU A 39 5.86 1.29 -6.02
N HIS A 40 5.57 0.00 -6.10
CA HIS A 40 5.19 -0.64 -7.35
C HIS A 40 3.88 -0.05 -7.93
N LEU A 41 2.83 0.08 -7.11
CA LEU A 41 1.58 0.74 -7.52
C LEU A 41 1.79 2.20 -7.92
N ARG A 42 2.61 2.95 -7.17
CA ARG A 42 2.86 4.37 -7.43
C ARG A 42 3.66 4.56 -8.71
N ASP A 43 4.84 3.96 -8.80
CA ASP A 43 5.84 4.29 -9.81
C ASP A 43 5.59 3.53 -11.12
N GLU A 44 5.29 2.24 -11.01
CA GLU A 44 5.22 1.36 -12.18
C GLU A 44 3.81 1.27 -12.76
N ILE A 45 2.78 1.55 -11.97
CA ILE A 45 1.38 1.49 -12.42
C ILE A 45 0.81 2.89 -12.63
N ILE A 46 0.77 3.73 -11.60
CA ILE A 46 0.09 5.04 -11.72
C ILE A 46 0.94 6.06 -12.48
N LEU A 47 2.16 6.33 -12.02
CA LEU A 47 3.01 7.39 -12.60
C LEU A 47 3.58 7.02 -13.98
N LYS A 48 3.51 5.74 -14.35
CA LYS A 48 3.75 5.28 -15.72
C LYS A 48 2.79 5.93 -16.72
N TYR A 49 1.50 6.02 -16.38
CA TYR A 49 0.46 6.56 -17.27
C TYR A 49 0.02 7.99 -16.91
N ASP A 50 -0.12 8.31 -15.62
CA ASP A 50 -0.52 9.64 -15.17
C ASP A 50 0.69 10.54 -14.91
N LYS A 51 1.21 11.13 -15.99
CA LYS A 51 2.37 12.03 -15.97
C LYS A 51 2.03 13.48 -15.64
N ARG A 52 0.79 13.79 -15.23
CA ARG A 52 0.38 15.16 -14.91
C ARG A 52 1.15 15.65 -13.68
N GLN A 53 1.71 16.87 -13.77
CA GLN A 53 2.55 17.44 -12.71
C GLN A 53 1.87 17.43 -11.33
N LYS A 54 0.58 17.81 -11.27
CA LYS A 54 -0.21 17.77 -10.03
C LYS A 54 -0.30 16.37 -9.41
N THR A 55 -0.44 15.34 -10.25
CA THR A 55 -0.43 13.94 -9.81
C THR A 55 0.91 13.57 -9.19
N LYS A 56 1.98 13.83 -9.94
CA LYS A 56 3.35 13.53 -9.51
C LYS A 56 3.66 14.19 -8.17
N GLU A 57 3.36 15.48 -8.02
CA GLU A 57 3.60 16.20 -6.77
C GLU A 57 2.80 15.62 -5.60
N LYS A 58 1.52 15.34 -5.81
CA LYS A 58 0.66 14.81 -4.75
C LYS A 58 1.06 13.38 -4.34
N LEU A 59 1.53 12.58 -5.29
CA LEU A 59 2.00 11.23 -5.06
C LEU A 59 3.50 11.14 -4.69
N THR A 60 4.19 12.25 -4.44
CA THR A 60 5.60 12.24 -4.00
C THR A 60 5.87 13.06 -2.73
N LYS A 61 4.88 13.79 -2.20
CA LYS A 61 4.96 14.59 -0.97
C LYS A 61 4.63 13.78 0.30
N GLY A 62 4.93 14.32 1.49
CA GLY A 62 4.90 13.59 2.77
C GLY A 62 3.60 12.88 3.19
N SER A 63 2.44 13.22 2.61
CA SER A 63 1.14 12.54 2.84
C SER A 63 0.81 11.45 1.80
N VAL A 64 1.81 11.01 1.04
CA VAL A 64 1.66 10.14 -0.13
C VAL A 64 0.91 8.83 0.15
N HIS A 65 1.11 8.21 1.31
CA HIS A 65 0.50 6.92 1.63
C HIS A 65 -1.04 6.97 1.73
N SER A 66 -1.61 8.13 2.06
CA SER A 66 -3.06 8.32 2.01
C SER A 66 -3.51 8.80 0.63
N ALA A 67 -2.69 9.63 -0.04
CA ALA A 67 -2.97 10.11 -1.38
C ALA A 67 -3.11 8.98 -2.41
N LEU A 68 -2.28 7.93 -2.31
CA LEU A 68 -2.33 6.77 -3.19
C LEU A 68 -3.70 6.07 -3.13
N GLY A 69 -4.16 5.72 -1.91
CA GLY A 69 -5.47 5.07 -1.73
C GLY A 69 -6.63 5.94 -2.21
N THR A 70 -6.58 7.25 -1.93
CA THR A 70 -7.58 8.20 -2.45
C THR A 70 -7.60 8.25 -3.97
N TYR A 71 -6.43 8.26 -4.61
CA TYR A 71 -6.36 8.30 -6.07
C TYR A 71 -6.90 7.00 -6.70
N LEU A 72 -6.56 5.84 -6.15
CA LEU A 72 -7.13 4.56 -6.58
C LEU A 72 -8.65 4.50 -6.40
N ALA A 73 -9.18 5.03 -5.29
CA ALA A 73 -10.63 5.12 -5.09
C ALA A 73 -11.30 5.99 -6.16
N LYS A 74 -10.67 7.10 -6.55
CA LYS A 74 -11.16 7.94 -7.65
C LYS A 74 -11.14 7.21 -8.99
N ILE A 75 -10.11 6.40 -9.27
CA ILE A 75 -10.07 5.53 -10.47
C ILE A 75 -11.29 4.62 -10.48
N VAL A 76 -11.58 3.92 -9.38
CA VAL A 76 -12.74 3.03 -9.26
C VAL A 76 -14.06 3.79 -9.49
N ILE A 77 -14.20 4.99 -8.91
CA ILE A 77 -15.39 5.84 -9.13
C ILE A 77 -15.53 6.20 -10.62
N THR A 78 -14.45 6.62 -11.28
CA THR A 78 -14.46 6.93 -12.70
C THR A 78 -14.87 5.71 -13.54
N LEU A 79 -14.33 4.53 -13.25
CA LEU A 79 -14.69 3.30 -13.95
C LEU A 79 -16.18 2.96 -13.75
N LYS A 80 -16.72 3.12 -12.53
CA LYS A 80 -18.16 2.97 -12.26
C LYS A 80 -19.01 3.93 -13.09
N THR A 81 -18.62 5.21 -13.16
CA THR A 81 -19.32 6.22 -13.98
C THR A 81 -19.31 5.85 -15.47
N LEU A 82 -18.21 5.24 -15.93
CA LEU A 82 -18.08 4.75 -17.30
C LEU A 82 -18.75 3.39 -17.54
N LYS A 83 -19.44 2.83 -16.55
CA LYS A 83 -20.14 1.54 -16.61
C LYS A 83 -19.22 0.38 -17.03
N VAL A 84 -17.98 0.40 -16.54
CA VAL A 84 -17.06 -0.74 -16.65
C VAL A 84 -17.61 -1.94 -15.87
N GLU A 85 -17.30 -3.15 -16.32
CA GLU A 85 -17.85 -4.39 -15.79
C GLU A 85 -17.68 -4.52 -14.27
N ASP A 86 -18.75 -4.95 -13.58
CA ASP A 86 -18.81 -4.98 -12.12
C ASP A 86 -17.71 -5.81 -11.46
N TYR A 87 -17.26 -6.89 -12.13
CA TYR A 87 -16.16 -7.70 -11.60
C TYR A 87 -14.85 -6.92 -11.52
N ILE A 88 -14.59 -6.02 -12.48
CA ILE A 88 -13.39 -5.16 -12.47
C ILE A 88 -13.47 -4.19 -11.29
N ILE A 89 -14.64 -3.57 -11.12
CA ILE A 89 -14.91 -2.65 -10.03
C ILE A 89 -14.72 -3.33 -8.68
N ARG A 90 -15.26 -4.54 -8.50
CA ARG A 90 -15.12 -5.33 -7.28
C ARG A 90 -13.66 -5.67 -7.01
N ASP A 91 -12.95 -6.22 -8.00
CA ASP A 91 -11.58 -6.69 -7.81
C ASP A 91 -10.62 -5.51 -7.51
N LEU A 92 -10.83 -4.33 -8.13
CA LEU A 92 -10.07 -3.12 -7.79
C LEU A 92 -10.44 -2.54 -6.42
N THR A 93 -11.70 -2.68 -5.99
CA THR A 93 -12.12 -2.31 -4.63
C THR A 93 -11.46 -3.22 -3.59
N ASP A 94 -11.34 -4.51 -3.89
CA ASP A 94 -10.63 -5.48 -3.06
C ASP A 94 -9.13 -5.16 -3.00
N LEU A 95 -8.50 -4.74 -4.11
CA LEU A 95 -7.12 -4.27 -4.12
C LEU A 95 -6.93 -3.13 -3.12
N ILE A 96 -7.77 -2.08 -3.19
CA ILE A 96 -7.70 -0.91 -2.29
C ILE A 96 -7.88 -1.34 -0.84
N THR A 97 -8.85 -2.21 -0.58
CA THR A 97 -9.15 -2.73 0.76
C THR A 97 -7.95 -3.50 1.34
N ASN A 98 -7.27 -4.32 0.53
CA ASN A 98 -6.06 -5.02 0.97
C ASN A 98 -4.87 -4.09 1.16
N LEU A 99 -4.73 -3.06 0.32
CA LEU A 99 -3.69 -2.03 0.46
C LEU A 99 -3.86 -1.25 1.77
N ASP A 100 -5.07 -0.84 2.12
CA ASP A 100 -5.37 -0.12 3.35
C ASP A 100 -5.11 -0.99 4.59
N GLN A 101 -5.45 -2.28 4.53
CA GLN A 101 -5.15 -3.21 5.62
C GLN A 101 -3.65 -3.45 5.74
N LEU A 102 -2.91 -3.60 4.63
CA LEU A 102 -1.45 -3.74 4.65
C LEU A 102 -0.76 -2.47 5.17
N LYS A 103 -1.28 -1.28 4.85
CA LYS A 103 -0.83 -0.01 5.44
C LYS A 103 -1.03 0.02 6.95
N LYS A 104 -2.17 -0.47 7.43
CA LYS A 104 -2.44 -0.61 8.86
C LYS A 104 -1.47 -1.59 9.51
N ASP A 105 -1.27 -2.77 8.93
CA ASP A 105 -0.33 -3.79 9.41
C ASP A 105 1.10 -3.22 9.52
N ARG A 106 1.53 -2.43 8.52
CA ARG A 106 2.80 -1.69 8.57
C ARG A 106 2.81 -0.59 9.63
N THR A 107 1.72 0.16 9.80
CA THR A 107 1.65 1.23 10.82
C THR A 107 1.77 0.64 12.22
N ASP A 108 1.09 -0.48 12.47
CA ASP A 108 1.20 -1.25 13.69
C ASP A 108 2.65 -1.74 13.90
N SER A 109 3.26 -2.29 12.85
CA SER A 109 4.61 -2.85 12.91
C SER A 109 5.70 -1.80 13.18
N ASP A 110 5.60 -0.63 12.53
CA ASP A 110 6.58 0.46 12.61
C ASP A 110 6.42 1.31 13.88
N TYR A 111 5.19 1.48 14.38
CA TYR A 111 4.89 2.54 15.35
C TYR A 111 4.22 2.06 16.65
N GLN A 112 3.69 0.83 16.73
CA GLN A 112 3.02 0.33 17.94
C GLN A 112 3.94 -0.62 18.70
N LEU A 113 4.58 -0.09 19.76
CA LEU A 113 5.61 -0.79 20.56
C LEU A 113 5.01 -1.81 21.54
N ASP A 114 3.76 -1.60 21.93
CA ASP A 114 3.07 -2.42 22.94
C ASP A 114 2.22 -3.52 22.31
N LEU A 115 2.09 -3.53 20.98
CA LEU A 115 1.28 -4.48 20.24
C LEU A 115 2.15 -5.63 19.74
N PRO A 116 2.10 -6.84 20.33
CA PRO A 116 2.89 -7.96 19.84
C PRO A 116 2.48 -8.35 18.42
N ILE A 117 3.46 -8.48 17.52
CA ILE A 117 3.23 -8.88 16.12
C ILE A 117 3.64 -10.33 15.90
N SER A 118 2.66 -11.16 15.57
CA SER A 118 2.84 -12.61 15.42
C SER A 118 3.11 -13.06 13.98
N THR A 119 3.55 -14.31 13.83
CA THR A 119 3.67 -14.99 12.53
C THR A 119 2.35 -15.00 11.76
N LYS A 120 1.21 -15.15 12.43
CA LYS A 120 -0.11 -15.06 11.81
C LYS A 120 -0.37 -13.70 11.16
N ARG A 121 0.14 -12.60 11.74
CA ARG A 121 0.05 -11.27 11.11
C ARG A 121 0.92 -11.19 9.86
N LEU A 122 2.11 -11.78 9.86
CA LEU A 122 2.95 -11.88 8.66
C LEU A 122 2.26 -12.68 7.55
N GLU A 123 1.73 -13.87 7.86
CA GLU A 123 1.00 -14.69 6.89
C GLU A 123 -0.20 -13.93 6.28
N ASN A 124 -0.89 -13.12 7.10
CA ASN A 124 -1.98 -12.29 6.61
C ASN A 124 -1.45 -11.18 5.69
N ALA A 125 -0.34 -10.52 6.03
CA ALA A 125 0.29 -9.54 5.16
C ALA A 125 0.73 -10.16 3.81
N GLU A 126 1.30 -11.36 3.82
CA GLU A 126 1.67 -12.11 2.60
C GLU A 126 0.44 -12.42 1.73
N LYS A 127 -0.65 -12.89 2.34
CA LYS A 127 -1.92 -13.11 1.63
C LYS A 127 -2.46 -11.82 1.01
N ARG A 128 -2.28 -10.66 1.67
CA ARG A 128 -2.68 -9.36 1.12
C ARG A 128 -1.81 -8.97 -0.06
N VAL A 129 -0.50 -9.11 0.06
CA VAL A 129 0.46 -8.86 -1.04
C VAL A 129 0.06 -9.68 -2.27
N ALA A 130 -0.11 -10.99 -2.10
CA ALA A 130 -0.49 -11.88 -3.20
C ALA A 130 -1.84 -11.50 -3.83
N LYS A 131 -2.83 -11.09 -3.02
CA LYS A 131 -4.12 -10.59 -3.53
C LYS A 131 -3.96 -9.29 -4.33
N ILE A 132 -3.16 -8.35 -3.83
CA ILE A 132 -2.91 -7.09 -4.53
C ILE A 132 -2.22 -7.36 -5.86
N GLU A 133 -1.14 -8.14 -5.85
CA GLU A 133 -0.37 -8.49 -7.06
C GLU A 133 -1.24 -9.16 -8.12
N ARG A 134 -2.15 -10.06 -7.71
CA ARG A 134 -3.13 -10.67 -8.63
C ARG A 134 -3.97 -9.65 -9.38
N TYR A 135 -4.29 -8.50 -8.76
CA TYR A 135 -5.14 -7.47 -9.34
C TYR A 135 -4.36 -6.33 -10.03
N ILE A 136 -3.02 -6.34 -9.95
CA ILE A 136 -2.18 -5.32 -10.60
C ILE A 136 -2.36 -5.28 -12.13
N PRO A 137 -2.34 -6.41 -12.87
CA PRO A 137 -2.52 -6.37 -14.32
C PRO A 137 -3.86 -5.76 -14.74
N LEU A 138 -4.90 -5.98 -13.93
CA LEU A 138 -6.21 -5.40 -14.15
C LEU A 138 -6.18 -3.88 -13.94
N LEU A 139 -5.54 -3.42 -12.87
CA LEU A 139 -5.36 -2.00 -12.59
C LEU A 139 -4.52 -1.29 -13.66
N ASP A 140 -3.42 -1.90 -14.09
CA ASP A 140 -2.53 -1.39 -15.16
C ASP A 140 -3.33 -1.16 -16.45
N LYS A 141 -4.09 -2.17 -16.89
CA LYS A 141 -4.97 -2.08 -18.07
C LYS A 141 -6.04 -1.00 -17.90
N ALA A 142 -6.68 -0.92 -16.73
CA ALA A 142 -7.73 0.07 -16.48
C ALA A 142 -7.18 1.50 -16.53
N ILE A 143 -6.02 1.76 -15.90
CA ILE A 143 -5.38 3.07 -15.89
C ILE A 143 -4.90 3.44 -17.29
N ASN A 144 -4.27 2.51 -18.02
CA ASN A 144 -3.85 2.77 -19.40
C ASN A 144 -5.04 3.19 -20.28
N ASN A 145 -6.15 2.44 -20.22
CA ASN A 145 -7.36 2.75 -20.98
C ASN A 145 -7.96 4.11 -20.61
N LEU A 146 -7.94 4.49 -19.32
CA LEU A 146 -8.39 5.82 -18.88
C LEU A 146 -7.44 6.92 -19.38
N SER A 147 -6.13 6.67 -19.39
CA SER A 147 -5.10 7.58 -19.87
C SER A 147 -5.26 7.88 -21.36
N GLU A 148 -5.36 6.83 -22.19
CA GLU A 148 -5.54 6.93 -23.64
C GLU A 148 -6.82 7.70 -24.01
N LYS A 149 -7.86 7.61 -23.18
CA LYS A 149 -9.14 8.31 -23.37
C LYS A 149 -9.16 9.71 -22.77
N GLY A 150 -8.10 10.16 -22.11
CA GLY A 150 -8.06 11.45 -21.40
C GLY A 150 -9.03 11.52 -20.21
N LYS A 151 -9.38 10.36 -19.61
CA LYS A 151 -10.39 10.22 -18.55
C LYS A 151 -9.80 9.93 -17.17
N LEU A 152 -8.49 10.12 -16.98
CA LEU A 152 -7.88 9.94 -15.66
C LEU A 152 -8.46 10.95 -14.65
N PRO A 153 -8.85 10.50 -13.44
CA PRO A 153 -9.48 11.34 -12.44
C PRO A 153 -8.53 12.46 -11.97
N PRO A 154 -9.07 13.60 -11.53
CA PRO A 154 -8.26 14.66 -10.94
C PRO A 154 -7.68 14.23 -9.58
N VAL A 155 -6.48 14.69 -9.25
CA VAL A 155 -5.77 14.28 -8.02
C VAL A 155 -6.11 15.15 -6.83
#